data_AF-A0A833GS85-F1
#
_entry.id   AF-A0A833GS85-F1
#
_cell.length_a   1.000
_cell.length_b   1.000
_cell.length_c   1.000
_cell.angle_alpha   90.00
_cell.angle_beta   90.00
_cell.angle_gamma   90.00
#
_symmetry.space_group_name_H-M   'P 1'
#
loop_
_entity.id
_entity.type
_entity.pdbx_description
1 polymer ?
#
loop_
_entity_poly.entity_id
_entity_poly.type
_entity_poly.pdbx_seq_one_letter_code
_entity_poly.pdbx_strand_id
1 'polypeptide(L)'
;MQHHVIVSFGKDSEYEFKVPGGAAADEARQWFDREFTALECDVATPTGKILAVDRILSVAKYAGEERFKNQRTWAEQFAKNTAAILGRDLIRVDVEHYSIGY
;
A
#
# COMPACT_ATOMS: atom_id res chain seq x y z
N MET A 1 -0.54 6.39 -18.63
CA MET A 1 -0.91 5.05 -18.12
C MET A 1 -1.71 5.25 -16.85
N GLN A 2 -2.78 4.48 -16.65
CA GLN A 2 -3.62 4.52 -15.46
C GLN A 2 -3.47 3.19 -14.75
N HIS A 3 -3.28 3.22 -13.43
CA HIS A 3 -3.15 2.02 -12.61
C HIS A 3 -4.43 1.83 -11.80
N HIS A 4 -4.80 0.58 -11.57
CA HIS A 4 -5.90 0.19 -10.73
C HIS A 4 -5.37 -0.53 -9.49
N VAL A 5 -5.57 0.05 -8.31
CA VAL A 5 -5.13 -0.52 -7.04
C VAL A 5 -6.35 -0.87 -6.22
N ILE A 6 -6.42 -2.13 -5.79
CA ILE A 6 -7.48 -2.67 -4.95
C ILE A 6 -6.85 -3.02 -3.60
N VAL A 7 -7.37 -2.48 -2.51
CA VAL A 7 -6.96 -2.84 -1.15
C VAL A 7 -8.10 -3.61 -0.49
N SER A 8 -7.84 -4.85 -0.09
CA SER A 8 -8.83 -5.74 0.52
C SER A 8 -8.43 -6.07 1.95
N PHE A 9 -9.37 -5.88 2.88
CA PHE A 9 -9.28 -6.28 4.28
C PHE A 9 -10.08 -7.55 4.59
N GLY A 10 -10.60 -8.20 3.56
CA GLY A 10 -11.50 -9.35 3.65
C GLY A 10 -12.53 -9.34 2.51
N LYS A 11 -13.43 -10.33 2.48
CA LYS A 11 -14.41 -10.52 1.40
C LYS A 11 -15.38 -9.37 1.19
N ASP A 12 -15.71 -8.62 2.24
CA ASP A 12 -16.73 -7.56 2.19
C ASP A 12 -16.14 -6.15 2.34
N SER A 13 -14.81 -6.04 2.42
CA SER A 13 -14.09 -4.79 2.68
C SER A 13 -13.02 -4.56 1.63
N GLU A 14 -13.45 -4.03 0.46
CA GLU A 14 -12.58 -3.72 -0.67
C GLU A 14 -12.64 -2.22 -1.03
N TYR A 15 -11.47 -1.64 -1.28
CA TYR A 15 -11.30 -0.24 -1.63
C TYR A 15 -10.54 -0.13 -2.95
N GLU A 16 -11.21 0.40 -3.97
CA GLU A 16 -10.68 0.52 -5.32
C GLU A 16 -10.23 1.96 -5.64
N PHE A 17 -9.04 2.08 -6.20
CA PHE A 17 -8.42 3.37 -6.54
C PHE A 17 -7.88 3.35 -7.96
N LYS A 18 -8.38 4.25 -8.80
CA LYS A 18 -7.84 4.50 -10.14
C LYS A 18 -6.89 5.67 -10.08
N VAL A 19 -5.59 5.41 -10.18
CA VAL A 19 -4.54 6.42 -10.02
C VAL A 19 -3.82 6.68 -11.35
N PRO A 20 -3.50 7.95 -11.68
CA PRO A 20 -2.69 8.24 -12.84
C PRO A 20 -1.25 7.75 -12.60
N GLY A 21 -0.64 7.19 -13.63
CA GLY A 21 0.78 6.86 -13.64
C GLY A 21 1.67 8.10 -13.73
N GLY A 22 2.98 7.88 -13.61
CA GLY A 22 3.99 8.94 -13.69
C GLY A 22 4.48 9.49 -12.34
N ALA A 23 4.06 8.90 -11.23
CA ALA A 23 4.66 9.17 -9.93
C ALA A 23 6.08 8.55 -9.85
N ALA A 24 7.03 9.26 -9.24
CA ALA A 24 8.39 8.79 -9.08
C ALA A 24 8.48 7.69 -8.02
N ALA A 25 9.08 6.54 -8.37
CA ALA A 25 9.22 5.41 -7.46
C ALA A 25 10.04 5.76 -6.22
N ASP A 26 11.02 6.66 -6.32
CA ASP A 26 11.84 7.08 -5.17
C ASP A 26 11.06 7.94 -4.17
N GLU A 27 10.20 8.84 -4.64
CA GLU A 27 9.31 9.61 -3.76
C GLU A 27 8.30 8.69 -3.06
N ALA A 28 7.78 7.69 -3.79
CA ALA A 28 6.86 6.71 -3.24
C ALA A 28 7.52 5.85 -2.14
N ARG A 29 8.77 5.43 -2.33
CA ARG A 29 9.55 4.73 -1.28
C ARG A 29 9.69 5.60 -0.03
N GLN A 30 10.08 6.86 -0.18
CA GLN A 30 10.21 7.79 0.95
C GLN A 30 8.89 8.02 1.67
N TRP A 31 7.77 8.10 0.94
CA TRP A 31 6.44 8.21 1.55
C TRP A 31 6.12 6.97 2.39
N PHE A 32 6.33 5.76 1.85
CA PHE A 32 6.12 4.53 2.58
C PHE A 32 7.03 4.39 3.80
N ASP A 33 8.28 4.86 3.72
CA ASP A 33 9.20 4.86 4.87
C ASP A 33 8.72 5.75 6.01
N ARG A 34 8.19 6.94 5.67
CA ARG A 34 7.59 7.86 6.63
C ARG A 34 6.34 7.27 7.27
N GLU A 35 5.42 6.74 6.47
CA GLU A 35 4.19 6.13 7.00
C GLU A 35 4.48 4.90 7.85
N PHE A 36 5.43 4.06 7.42
CA PHE A 36 5.86 2.90 8.19
C PHE A 36 6.39 3.28 9.57
N THR A 37 7.17 4.37 9.64
CA THR A 37 7.69 4.89 10.91
C THR A 37 6.57 5.54 11.74
N ALA A 38 5.70 6.35 11.12
CA ALA A 38 4.62 7.07 11.78
C ALA A 38 3.53 6.15 12.34
N LEU A 39 3.31 5.01 11.71
CA LEU A 39 2.40 3.95 12.19
C LEU A 39 3.05 3.01 13.20
N GLU A 40 4.33 3.22 13.52
CA GLU A 40 5.12 2.36 14.42
C GLU A 40 5.03 0.88 13.99
N CYS A 41 5.10 0.64 12.68
CA CYS A 41 5.01 -0.70 12.12
C CYS A 41 6.12 -1.58 12.68
N ASP A 42 5.74 -2.66 13.35
CA ASP A 42 6.68 -3.71 13.78
C ASP A 42 6.69 -4.82 12.73
N VAL A 43 7.87 -5.09 12.16
CA VAL A 43 8.03 -6.19 11.22
C VAL A 43 9.18 -7.04 11.70
N ALA A 44 8.84 -8.20 12.26
CA ALA A 44 9.79 -9.23 12.58
C ALA A 44 10.40 -9.78 11.28
N THR A 45 11.51 -9.22 10.82
CA THR A 45 12.29 -9.80 9.73
C THR A 45 13.52 -10.51 10.29
N PRO A 46 13.71 -11.81 10.02
CA PRO A 46 14.89 -12.57 10.48
C PRO A 46 16.24 -12.03 9.94
N THR A 47 16.21 -11.22 8.88
CA THR A 47 17.40 -10.85 8.09
C THR A 47 17.58 -9.33 7.92
N GLY A 48 16.78 -8.50 8.59
CA GLY A 48 16.95 -7.04 8.63
C GLY A 48 16.66 -6.26 7.33
N LYS A 49 16.25 -6.93 6.24
CA LYS A 49 15.87 -6.28 4.97
C LYS A 49 14.38 -6.46 4.71
N ILE A 50 13.62 -5.38 4.82
CA ILE A 50 12.19 -5.30 4.47
C ILE A 50 12.08 -5.04 2.96
N LEU A 51 11.34 -5.88 2.23
CA LEU A 51 11.07 -5.64 0.82
C LEU A 51 10.00 -4.54 0.66
N ALA A 52 9.93 -3.93 -0.51
CA ALA A 52 8.91 -2.91 -0.78
C ALA A 52 7.48 -3.47 -0.61
N VAL A 53 7.26 -4.74 -0.98
CA VAL A 53 5.99 -5.45 -0.78
C VAL A 53 5.64 -5.59 0.70
N ASP A 54 6.59 -6.05 1.53
CA ASP A 54 6.40 -6.17 2.99
C ASP A 54 6.05 -4.81 3.61
N ARG A 55 6.68 -3.74 3.13
CA ARG A 55 6.42 -2.38 3.60
C ARG A 55 5.01 -1.90 3.24
N ILE A 56 4.58 -2.11 1.99
CA ILE A 56 3.23 -1.78 1.53
C ILE A 56 2.18 -2.52 2.37
N LEU A 57 2.36 -3.82 2.56
CA LEU A 57 1.45 -4.66 3.36
C LEU A 57 1.41 -4.24 4.83
N SER A 58 2.57 -3.93 5.41
CA SER A 58 2.65 -3.45 6.80
C SER A 58 1.95 -2.11 6.97
N VAL A 59 2.21 -1.14 6.09
CA VAL A 59 1.50 0.16 6.16
C VAL A 59 0.00 -0.02 6.01
N ALA A 60 -0.47 -0.86 5.08
CA ALA A 60 -1.91 -1.13 4.94
C ALA A 60 -2.52 -1.77 6.20
N LYS A 61 -1.83 -2.78 6.75
CA LYS A 61 -2.27 -3.51 7.94
C LYS A 61 -2.35 -2.61 9.18
N TYR A 62 -1.31 -1.81 9.42
CA TYR A 62 -1.22 -0.96 10.61
C TYR A 62 -2.05 0.33 10.49
N ALA A 63 -2.25 0.85 9.28
CA ALA A 63 -3.20 1.92 9.03
C ALA A 63 -4.64 1.49 9.35
N GLY A 64 -4.96 0.22 9.07
CA GLY A 64 -6.26 -0.38 9.31
C GLY A 64 -7.33 0.08 8.33
N GLU A 65 -8.40 -0.73 8.21
CA GLU A 65 -9.54 -0.49 7.33
C GLU A 65 -10.16 0.91 7.54
N GLU A 66 -10.33 1.33 8.79
CA GLU A 66 -10.95 2.61 9.13
C GLU A 66 -10.22 3.81 8.52
N ARG A 67 -8.91 3.74 8.29
CA ARG A 67 -8.16 4.82 7.62
C ARG A 67 -8.49 4.86 6.13
N PHE A 68 -8.61 3.71 5.47
CA PHE A 68 -9.04 3.63 4.07
C PHE A 68 -10.49 4.10 3.87
N LYS A 69 -11.35 3.85 4.87
CA LYS A 69 -12.75 4.26 4.87
C LYS A 69 -12.94 5.77 5.11
N ASN A 70 -12.26 6.32 6.11
CA ASN A 70 -12.54 7.68 6.59
C ASN A 70 -11.54 8.74 6.09
N GLN A 71 -10.34 8.36 5.66
CA GLN A 71 -9.29 9.30 5.24
C GLN A 71 -8.95 9.14 3.75
N ARG A 72 -9.88 9.58 2.89
CA ARG A 72 -9.77 9.43 1.43
C ARG A 72 -8.46 9.94 0.85
N THR A 73 -7.99 11.11 1.24
CA THR A 73 -6.73 11.69 0.73
C THR A 73 -5.53 10.81 1.04
N TRP A 74 -5.48 10.22 2.25
CA TRP A 74 -4.41 9.32 2.64
C TRP A 74 -4.49 8.00 1.84
N ALA A 75 -5.70 7.46 1.67
CA ALA A 75 -5.92 6.22 0.91
C ALA A 75 -5.55 6.37 -0.58
N GLU A 76 -5.85 7.52 -1.18
CA GLU A 76 -5.44 7.86 -2.55
C GLU A 76 -3.91 7.99 -2.68
N GLN A 77 -3.24 8.56 -1.68
CA GLN A 77 -1.77 8.60 -1.63
C GLN A 77 -1.18 7.20 -1.50
N PHE A 78 -1.73 6.35 -0.63
CA PHE A 78 -1.33 4.95 -0.49
C PHE A 78 -1.40 4.23 -1.84
N ALA A 79 -2.52 4.33 -2.54
CA ALA A 79 -2.71 3.70 -3.85
C ALA A 79 -1.75 4.25 -4.91
N LYS A 80 -1.58 5.57 -4.99
CA LYS A 80 -0.67 6.23 -5.92
C LYS A 80 0.77 5.76 -5.72
N ASN A 81 1.25 5.73 -4.48
CA ASN A 81 2.61 5.32 -4.16
C ASN A 81 2.80 3.81 -4.38
N THR A 82 1.77 2.99 -4.10
CA THR A 82 1.80 1.54 -4.37
C THR A 82 1.99 1.29 -5.86
N ALA A 83 1.20 1.96 -6.71
CA ALA A 83 1.32 1.87 -8.16
C ALA A 83 2.70 2.32 -8.67
N ALA A 84 3.25 3.39 -8.10
CA ALA A 84 4.56 3.92 -8.48
C ALA A 84 5.71 2.94 -8.16
N ILE A 85 5.64 2.25 -7.02
CA ILE A 85 6.65 1.27 -6.60
C ILE A 85 6.58 0.00 -7.45
N LEU A 86 5.37 -0.51 -7.70
CA LEU A 86 5.18 -1.82 -8.33
C LEU A 86 5.16 -1.75 -9.86
N GLY A 87 4.75 -0.61 -10.44
CA GLY A 87 4.71 -0.41 -11.89
C GLY A 87 3.85 -1.46 -12.62
N ARG A 88 2.68 -1.79 -12.06
CA ARG A 88 1.72 -2.76 -12.62
C ARG A 88 0.39 -2.06 -12.91
N ASP A 89 -0.32 -2.51 -13.93
CA ASP A 89 -1.60 -1.91 -14.34
C ASP A 89 -2.73 -2.25 -13.37
N LEU A 90 -2.74 -3.47 -12.83
CA LEU A 90 -3.66 -3.93 -11.79
C LEU A 90 -2.84 -4.44 -10.61
N ILE A 91 -3.18 -3.98 -9.40
CA ILE A 91 -2.53 -4.37 -8.16
C ILE A 91 -3.62 -4.68 -7.14
N ARG A 92 -3.58 -5.86 -6.55
CA ARG A 92 -4.41 -6.24 -5.41
C ARG A 92 -3.54 -6.38 -4.17
N VAL A 93 -3.78 -5.52 -3.18
CA VAL A 93 -3.18 -5.59 -1.84
C VAL A 93 -4.16 -6.32 -0.93
N ASP A 94 -3.89 -7.58 -0.64
CA ASP A 94 -4.68 -8.41 0.27
C ASP A 94 -4.08 -8.34 1.67
N VAL A 95 -4.70 -7.53 2.53
CA VAL A 95 -4.23 -7.27 3.90
C VAL A 95 -4.55 -8.46 4.80
N GLU A 96 -5.68 -9.14 4.58
CA GLU A 96 -6.12 -10.31 5.34
C GLU A 96 -5.14 -11.48 5.17
N HIS A 97 -4.76 -11.78 3.92
CA HIS A 97 -3.83 -12.85 3.59
C HIS A 97 -2.36 -12.40 3.56
N TYR A 98 -2.10 -11.11 3.84
CA TYR A 98 -0.77 -10.51 3.80
C TYR A 98 -0.03 -10.80 2.49
N SER A 99 -0.67 -10.50 1.35
CA SER A 99 -0.12 -10.79 0.02
C SER A 99 -0.46 -9.71 -1.01
N ILE A 100 0.36 -9.60 -2.07
CA ILE A 100 0.08 -8.70 -3.20
C ILE A 100 -0.01 -9.52 -4.48
N GLY A 101 -1.11 -9.38 -5.21
CA GLY A 101 -1.32 -9.93 -6.54
C GLY A 101 -1.29 -8.85 -7.63
N TYR A 102 -0.95 -9.23 -8.85
CA TYR A 102 -0.99 -8.39 -10.06
C TYR A 102 -1.21 -9.25 -11.30
#